data_AF-F7JKL0-F1
#
_entry.id   AF-F7JKL0-F1
#
_cell.length_a   1.000
_cell.length_b   1.000
_cell.length_c   1.000
_cell.angle_alpha   90.00
_cell.angle_beta   90.00
_cell.angle_gamma   90.00
#
_symmetry.space_group_name_H-M   'P 1'
#
loop_
_entity.id
_entity.type
_entity.pdbx_description
1 polymer ?
#
loop_
_entity_poly.entity_id
_entity_poly.type
_entity_poly.pdbx_seq_one_letter_code
_entity_poly.pdbx_strand_id
1 'polypeptide(L)'
;MKNRALAIGTAVIVLLGLISLPVSADERRYEVSDFEQFKTAVAEINNKPLDGTYTISLTGDINFGSTGFDCIFSRNVEILGNGYMIDLGDQLSHGELRVRNNAVLSLGKSNGTDNENRLKITTSALKRSAALVQIGQRSEIAVLNMYDGVELTGCVTNGASLASAVNINNGEFNMYGGSIHENINEAIAGMGGAVAGHGNYGKVTFNMYGGAIRENKVVTNYAGSGGGIFLAEAEFNMYGGEIIGNIIERTKDNAQGYGGGVMIFGGNAVLSGGEVSNNTGAVVGGGIFTDDKANVVIKDGFRVVGNGALAGGGIGNNGERMVIENGAVIANNTAVLKGDDIAHYGKSLTLAPAENMNTTLLTDGSNEWITGWYVDDPRWQKDSAREVDVTFPLEKVTTFLKAAYKTSNVVRYHFESISEEELPDEVAELLPIDTGAYNLGDIVIPIQPIKISVAVETGMWEFKGYDSDKKIIEKATTEFIGSWEFKPKASALNEAPTIQAHDKTINIGDLFDPLDGVSANDKEDGVLEITMDHIIENNVNTEQAGTYNVIYKVSDSQGASVSKRIIVTVVEKTKPLDPGNNPNDKKRIRSRQIRKNRKRVILQSQ
;
A
#
# COMPACT_ATOMS: atom_id res chain seq x y z
N MET A 1 45.54 -66.74 -11.26
CA MET A 1 45.10 -65.91 -10.11
C MET A 1 46.33 -65.11 -9.65
N LYS A 2 46.83 -64.13 -10.41
CA LYS A 2 46.39 -62.74 -10.70
C LYS A 2 46.48 -61.76 -9.52
N ASN A 3 47.67 -61.18 -9.43
CA ASN A 3 48.08 -59.80 -9.16
C ASN A 3 47.04 -58.76 -8.71
N ARG A 4 47.47 -58.01 -7.69
CA ARG A 4 47.05 -56.67 -7.30
C ARG A 4 47.08 -55.71 -8.50
N ALA A 5 46.02 -54.90 -8.63
CA ALA A 5 46.04 -53.67 -9.41
C ALA A 5 45.35 -52.57 -8.60
N LEU A 6 46.17 -51.60 -8.22
CA LEU A 6 45.85 -50.30 -7.66
C LEU A 6 45.18 -49.47 -8.78
N ALA A 7 43.91 -49.10 -8.63
CA ALA A 7 43.25 -48.14 -9.51
C ALA A 7 43.17 -46.80 -8.79
N ILE A 8 44.08 -45.91 -9.18
CA ILE A 8 44.10 -44.50 -8.81
C ILE A 8 42.91 -43.85 -9.55
N GLY A 9 41.85 -43.54 -8.81
CA GLY A 9 40.76 -42.71 -9.31
C GLY A 9 41.23 -41.27 -9.38
N THR A 10 41.55 -40.80 -10.57
CA THR A 10 41.82 -39.39 -10.88
C THR A 10 40.56 -38.59 -10.55
N ALA A 11 40.58 -37.84 -9.45
CA ALA A 11 39.58 -36.84 -9.15
C ALA A 11 39.68 -35.75 -10.23
N VAL A 12 38.76 -35.78 -11.19
CA VAL A 12 38.50 -34.63 -12.05
C VAL A 12 37.84 -33.58 -11.16
N ILE A 13 38.65 -32.65 -10.65
CA ILE A 13 38.15 -31.39 -10.10
C ILE A 13 37.54 -30.64 -11.28
N VAL A 14 36.23 -30.79 -11.46
CA VAL A 14 35.46 -29.85 -12.27
C VAL A 14 35.50 -28.54 -11.50
N LEU A 15 36.37 -27.64 -11.95
CA LEU A 15 36.43 -26.26 -11.50
C LEU A 15 35.13 -25.59 -12.00
N LEU A 16 34.02 -25.79 -11.29
CA LEU A 16 32.85 -24.93 -11.39
C LEU A 16 33.36 -23.53 -11.08
N GLY A 17 33.35 -22.65 -12.07
CA GLY A 17 33.61 -21.24 -11.86
C GLY A 17 32.66 -20.75 -10.78
N LEU A 18 33.21 -20.47 -9.60
CA LEU A 18 32.49 -19.79 -8.54
C LEU A 18 32.10 -18.43 -9.09
N ILE A 19 30.83 -18.27 -9.43
CA ILE A 19 30.22 -16.97 -9.59
C ILE A 19 30.29 -16.36 -8.17
N SER A 20 31.27 -15.49 -7.92
CA SER A 20 31.36 -14.79 -6.65
C SER A 20 30.22 -13.78 -6.61
N LEU A 21 29.16 -14.10 -5.87
CA LEU A 21 28.11 -13.13 -5.58
C LEU A 21 28.72 -11.95 -4.82
N PRO A 22 28.30 -10.69 -5.09
CA PRO A 22 28.67 -9.57 -4.25
C PRO A 22 28.01 -9.76 -2.87
N VAL A 23 28.75 -10.38 -1.95
CA VAL A 23 28.37 -10.42 -0.54
C VAL A 23 28.61 -9.01 0.00
N SER A 24 27.56 -8.39 0.55
CA SER A 24 27.73 -7.11 1.24
C SER A 24 28.71 -7.28 2.43
N ALA A 25 29.16 -6.20 3.07
CA ALA A 25 29.96 -6.32 4.30
C ALA A 25 29.26 -7.13 5.42
N ASP A 26 27.95 -7.38 5.27
CA ASP A 26 27.15 -8.32 6.04
C ASP A 26 27.07 -9.67 5.32
N GLU A 27 27.71 -10.72 5.86
CA GLU A 27 27.74 -12.10 5.32
C GLU A 27 26.36 -12.78 5.25
N ARG A 28 25.30 -12.09 5.67
CA ARG A 28 23.92 -12.60 5.70
C ARG A 28 23.03 -12.07 4.58
N ARG A 29 23.53 -11.19 3.71
CA ARG A 29 22.75 -10.60 2.59
C ARG A 29 23.26 -11.08 1.23
N TYR A 30 22.32 -11.53 0.42
CA TYR A 30 22.53 -12.03 -0.94
C TYR A 30 21.73 -11.18 -1.93
N GLU A 31 22.39 -10.61 -2.92
CA GLU A 31 21.73 -9.94 -4.05
C GLU A 31 21.70 -10.91 -5.23
N VAL A 32 20.50 -11.12 -5.79
CA VAL A 32 20.29 -12.09 -6.87
C VAL A 32 19.45 -11.48 -7.98
N SER A 33 19.87 -11.66 -9.23
CA SER A 33 19.21 -11.11 -10.41
C SER A 33 18.64 -12.18 -11.35
N ASP A 34 18.93 -13.45 -11.09
CA ASP A 34 18.53 -14.57 -11.94
C ASP A 34 18.41 -15.89 -11.14
N PHE A 35 17.90 -16.93 -11.80
CA PHE A 35 17.66 -18.24 -11.21
C PHE A 35 18.90 -18.95 -10.68
N GLU A 36 20.03 -18.93 -11.38
CA GLU A 36 21.23 -19.64 -10.91
C GLU A 36 21.83 -18.94 -9.70
N GLN A 37 21.76 -17.61 -9.64
CA GLN A 37 22.15 -16.84 -8.45
C GLN A 37 21.22 -17.14 -7.27
N PHE A 38 19.89 -17.14 -7.48
CA PHE A 38 18.91 -17.45 -6.44
C PHE A 38 19.13 -18.86 -5.88
N LYS A 39 19.26 -19.86 -6.75
CA LYS A 39 19.54 -21.25 -6.40
C LYS A 39 20.85 -21.41 -5.64
N THR A 40 21.91 -20.71 -6.07
CA THR A 40 23.21 -20.72 -5.39
C THR A 40 23.11 -20.11 -3.99
N ALA A 41 22.45 -18.96 -3.85
CA ALA A 41 22.23 -18.31 -2.56
C ALA A 41 21.48 -19.22 -1.58
N VAL A 42 20.39 -19.86 -2.02
CA VAL A 42 19.64 -20.82 -1.18
C VAL A 42 20.52 -21.98 -0.73
N ALA A 43 21.31 -22.55 -1.64
CA ALA A 43 22.22 -23.66 -1.32
C ALA A 43 23.33 -23.24 -0.33
N GLU A 44 23.90 -22.05 -0.48
CA GLU A 44 24.89 -21.52 0.45
C GLU A 44 24.30 -21.26 1.83
N ILE A 45 23.16 -20.57 1.90
CA ILE A 45 22.45 -20.27 3.16
C ILE A 45 22.16 -21.56 3.93
N ASN A 46 21.69 -22.61 3.26
CA ASN A 46 21.40 -23.89 3.91
C ASN A 46 22.61 -24.54 4.60
N ASN A 47 23.83 -24.21 4.16
CA ASN A 47 25.07 -24.69 4.75
C ASN A 47 25.62 -23.76 5.85
N LYS A 48 24.97 -22.61 6.11
CA LYS A 48 25.37 -21.65 7.15
C LYS A 48 24.79 -22.04 8.54
N PRO A 49 25.27 -21.43 9.64
CA PRO A 49 24.76 -21.69 10.98
C PRO A 49 23.30 -21.28 11.20
N LEU A 50 22.65 -21.88 12.21
CA LEU A 50 21.27 -21.62 12.65
C LEU A 50 21.21 -20.44 13.66
N ASP A 51 21.82 -19.30 13.35
CA ASP A 51 22.05 -18.20 14.30
C ASP A 51 21.46 -16.84 13.86
N GLY A 52 20.37 -16.87 13.09
CA GLY A 52 19.58 -15.71 12.73
C GLY A 52 18.94 -15.84 11.35
N THR A 53 18.54 -14.70 10.79
CA THR A 53 17.89 -14.61 9.48
C THR A 53 18.89 -14.19 8.41
N TYR A 54 18.83 -14.83 7.25
CA TYR A 54 19.55 -14.46 6.03
C TYR A 54 18.59 -13.72 5.09
N THR A 55 19.09 -12.74 4.35
CA THR A 55 18.27 -11.94 3.43
C THR A 55 18.65 -12.24 1.98
N ILE A 56 17.67 -12.54 1.15
CA ILE A 56 17.78 -12.58 -0.30
C ILE A 56 17.06 -11.35 -0.86
N SER A 57 17.81 -10.48 -1.52
CA SER A 57 17.32 -9.23 -2.11
C SER A 57 17.29 -9.38 -3.63
N LEU A 58 16.11 -9.33 -4.23
CA LEU A 58 16.00 -9.44 -5.70
C LEU A 58 16.48 -8.14 -6.35
N THR A 59 17.21 -8.29 -7.44
CA THR A 59 17.71 -7.21 -8.32
C THR A 59 17.33 -7.44 -9.79
N GLY A 60 16.55 -8.49 -10.04
CA GLY A 60 16.05 -8.94 -11.33
C GLY A 60 15.04 -10.06 -11.14
N ASP A 61 14.26 -10.35 -12.19
CA ASP A 61 13.25 -11.40 -12.15
C ASP A 61 13.89 -12.79 -12.14
N ILE A 62 13.35 -13.67 -11.29
CA ILE A 62 13.84 -15.03 -11.09
C ILE A 62 12.93 -16.00 -11.85
N ASN A 63 13.44 -16.64 -12.90
CA ASN A 63 12.67 -17.58 -13.71
C ASN A 63 13.25 -19.00 -13.63
N PHE A 64 12.48 -19.93 -13.07
CA PHE A 64 12.87 -21.33 -12.89
C PHE A 64 12.87 -22.14 -14.19
N GLY A 65 12.27 -21.64 -15.26
CA GLY A 65 12.20 -22.30 -16.57
C GLY A 65 11.52 -23.68 -16.52
N SER A 66 11.78 -24.52 -17.52
CA SER A 66 11.12 -25.83 -17.66
C SER A 66 11.73 -26.96 -16.83
N THR A 67 12.97 -26.83 -16.36
CA THR A 67 13.61 -27.89 -15.56
C THR A 67 13.03 -27.96 -14.15
N GLY A 68 12.53 -26.83 -13.64
CA GLY A 68 12.07 -26.68 -12.27
C GLY A 68 13.15 -26.93 -11.23
N PHE A 69 12.94 -26.41 -10.02
CA PHE A 69 13.85 -26.63 -8.91
C PHE A 69 13.11 -26.46 -7.59
N ASP A 70 13.17 -27.48 -6.74
CA ASP A 70 12.62 -27.40 -5.39
C ASP A 70 13.57 -26.56 -4.52
N CYS A 71 13.24 -25.29 -4.30
CA CYS A 71 13.98 -24.40 -3.40
C CYS A 71 13.63 -24.73 -1.95
N ILE A 72 14.47 -25.54 -1.31
CA ILE A 72 14.30 -25.89 0.11
C ILE A 72 15.02 -24.86 0.98
N PHE A 73 14.27 -24.18 1.85
CA PHE A 73 14.78 -23.29 2.89
C PHE A 73 14.86 -24.06 4.21
N SER A 74 16.07 -24.27 4.71
CA SER A 74 16.35 -24.94 5.99
C SER A 74 17.00 -24.02 7.03
N ARG A 75 17.04 -22.72 6.72
CA ARG A 75 17.42 -21.62 7.61
C ARG A 75 16.37 -20.54 7.53
N ASN A 76 16.39 -19.65 8.51
CA ASN A 76 15.51 -18.49 8.48
C ASN A 76 15.93 -17.58 7.33
N VAL A 77 15.03 -17.34 6.39
CA VAL A 77 15.28 -16.53 5.20
C VAL A 77 14.19 -15.47 5.07
N GLU A 78 14.61 -14.26 4.73
CA GLU A 78 13.77 -13.16 4.31
C GLU A 78 14.02 -12.89 2.82
N ILE A 79 12.97 -12.86 2.00
CA ILE A 79 13.04 -12.51 0.58
C ILE A 79 12.45 -11.12 0.38
N LEU A 80 13.26 -10.19 -0.10
CA LEU A 80 12.84 -8.84 -0.47
C LEU A 80 12.68 -8.77 -1.99
N GLY A 81 11.47 -8.44 -2.45
CA GLY A 81 11.13 -8.45 -3.87
C GLY A 81 11.66 -7.25 -4.64
N ASN A 82 11.74 -6.07 -4.01
CA ASN A 82 12.19 -4.83 -4.66
C ASN A 82 11.47 -4.48 -5.98
N GLY A 83 10.24 -4.98 -6.17
CA GLY A 83 9.46 -4.85 -7.40
C GLY A 83 9.67 -5.94 -8.45
N TYR A 84 10.50 -6.94 -8.18
CA TYR A 84 10.74 -8.07 -9.07
C TYR A 84 9.85 -9.28 -8.75
N MET A 85 9.78 -10.20 -9.70
CA MET A 85 8.99 -11.41 -9.60
C MET A 85 9.83 -12.69 -9.51
N ILE A 86 9.24 -13.71 -8.89
CA ILE A 86 9.69 -15.10 -8.93
C ILE A 86 8.67 -15.90 -9.72
N ASP A 87 9.06 -16.32 -10.92
CA ASP A 87 8.30 -17.27 -11.76
C ASP A 87 8.83 -18.69 -11.51
N LEU A 88 8.00 -19.52 -10.87
CA LEU A 88 8.34 -20.89 -10.52
C LEU A 88 8.28 -21.86 -11.73
N GLY A 89 8.11 -21.34 -12.94
CA GLY A 89 8.33 -22.05 -14.20
C GLY A 89 7.07 -22.63 -14.81
N ASP A 90 7.26 -23.45 -15.85
CA ASP A 90 6.20 -23.92 -16.72
C ASP A 90 5.56 -25.28 -16.29
N GLN A 91 4.78 -25.91 -17.18
CA GLN A 91 4.06 -27.15 -16.92
C GLN A 91 4.98 -28.34 -16.63
N LEU A 92 6.23 -28.31 -17.12
CA LEU A 92 7.26 -29.32 -16.84
C LEU A 92 8.04 -28.99 -15.56
N SER A 93 7.97 -27.74 -15.10
CA SER A 93 8.64 -27.29 -13.88
C SER A 93 7.98 -27.85 -12.64
N HIS A 94 8.79 -28.44 -11.76
CA HIS A 94 8.47 -28.72 -10.37
C HIS A 94 8.95 -27.61 -9.42
N GLY A 95 9.21 -26.38 -9.90
CA GLY A 95 9.62 -25.25 -9.07
C GLY A 95 8.66 -24.94 -7.92
N GLU A 96 9.16 -24.96 -6.69
CA GLU A 96 8.41 -24.66 -5.47
C GLU A 96 9.32 -23.98 -4.45
N LEU A 97 8.74 -23.14 -3.59
CA LEU A 97 9.40 -22.67 -2.38
C LEU A 97 8.99 -23.57 -1.20
N ARG A 98 9.94 -24.33 -0.63
CA ARG A 98 9.66 -25.28 0.45
C ARG A 98 10.37 -24.85 1.73
N VAL A 99 9.64 -24.69 2.82
CA VAL A 99 10.22 -24.36 4.13
C VAL A 99 10.27 -25.62 4.98
N ARG A 100 11.45 -25.94 5.55
CA ARG A 100 11.74 -27.20 6.24
C ARG A 100 12.62 -27.01 7.47
N ASN A 101 12.80 -28.07 8.26
CA ASN A 101 13.75 -28.10 9.40
C ASN A 101 13.56 -26.98 10.45
N ASN A 102 12.31 -26.67 10.83
CA ASN A 102 11.99 -25.60 11.79
C ASN A 102 12.44 -24.20 11.34
N ALA A 103 12.66 -24.01 10.03
CA ALA A 103 12.99 -22.72 9.47
C ALA A 103 11.78 -21.80 9.32
N VAL A 104 12.06 -20.51 9.24
CA VAL A 104 11.11 -19.44 8.93
C VAL A 104 11.44 -18.87 7.54
N LEU A 105 10.49 -18.90 6.61
CA LEU A 105 10.57 -18.11 5.38
C LEU A 105 9.68 -16.88 5.54
N SER A 106 10.25 -15.70 5.37
CA SER A 106 9.51 -14.44 5.31
C SER A 106 9.55 -13.90 3.88
N LEU A 107 8.37 -13.68 3.30
CA LEU A 107 8.19 -12.98 2.03
C LEU A 107 7.87 -11.52 2.37
N GLY A 108 8.81 -10.62 2.09
CA GLY A 108 8.83 -9.27 2.65
C GLY A 108 9.19 -9.24 4.13
N LYS A 109 9.08 -8.05 4.75
CA LYS A 109 9.37 -7.78 6.17
C LYS A 109 8.38 -6.79 6.78
N SER A 110 8.21 -6.84 8.11
CA SER A 110 7.21 -6.04 8.84
C SER A 110 7.38 -4.52 8.74
N ASN A 111 8.63 -4.05 8.64
CA ASN A 111 8.97 -2.63 8.47
C ASN A 111 9.62 -2.38 7.10
N GLY A 112 9.15 -3.09 6.07
CA GLY A 112 9.62 -2.90 4.70
C GLY A 112 9.04 -1.65 4.09
N THR A 113 9.85 -0.97 3.27
CA THR A 113 9.29 0.02 2.33
C THR A 113 8.38 -0.70 1.33
N ASP A 114 7.42 0.03 0.74
CA ASP A 114 6.53 -0.50 -0.29
C ASP A 114 7.31 -1.19 -1.41
N ASN A 115 8.47 -0.64 -1.80
CA ASN A 115 9.30 -1.26 -2.82
C ASN A 115 9.96 -2.55 -2.35
N GLU A 116 10.54 -2.59 -1.13
CA GLU A 116 11.22 -3.79 -0.61
C GLU A 116 10.29 -5.01 -0.55
N ASN A 117 9.05 -4.81 -0.09
CA ASN A 117 8.10 -5.91 0.04
C ASN A 117 7.36 -6.25 -1.26
N ARG A 118 7.41 -5.39 -2.28
CA ARG A 118 6.77 -5.64 -3.57
C ARG A 118 7.39 -6.86 -4.24
N LEU A 119 6.74 -8.00 -4.12
CA LEU A 119 7.19 -9.31 -4.56
C LEU A 119 6.02 -10.07 -5.16
N LYS A 120 6.12 -10.43 -6.44
CA LYS A 120 5.14 -11.31 -7.09
C LYS A 120 5.71 -12.71 -7.25
N ILE A 121 5.02 -13.73 -6.75
CA ILE A 121 5.35 -15.14 -6.97
C ILE A 121 4.26 -15.76 -7.82
N THR A 122 4.65 -16.33 -8.97
CA THR A 122 3.70 -16.79 -9.99
C THR A 122 4.27 -17.95 -10.82
N THR A 123 3.57 -18.31 -11.88
CA THR A 123 3.95 -19.38 -12.82
C THR A 123 3.65 -18.98 -14.26
N SER A 124 4.59 -19.21 -15.18
CA SER A 124 4.42 -18.92 -16.62
C SER A 124 3.52 -19.90 -17.36
N ALA A 125 3.24 -21.10 -16.82
CA ALA A 125 2.31 -22.05 -17.43
C ALA A 125 1.03 -22.25 -16.63
N LEU A 126 -0.07 -22.33 -17.38
CA LEU A 126 -1.43 -22.48 -16.89
C LEU A 126 -1.77 -23.83 -16.23
N LYS A 127 -0.84 -24.80 -16.05
CA LYS A 127 -1.12 -26.09 -15.34
C LYS A 127 0.15 -26.71 -14.76
N ARG A 128 0.24 -26.95 -13.45
CA ARG A 128 1.39 -27.57 -12.74
C ARG A 128 0.92 -28.55 -11.66
N SER A 129 1.72 -29.52 -11.23
CA SER A 129 1.31 -30.47 -10.17
C SER A 129 1.63 -30.02 -8.74
N ALA A 130 2.14 -28.80 -8.60
CA ALA A 130 2.94 -28.31 -7.48
C ALA A 130 2.32 -27.03 -6.92
N ALA A 131 2.47 -26.81 -5.61
CA ALA A 131 2.08 -25.56 -4.95
C ALA A 131 3.12 -24.48 -5.21
N LEU A 132 2.80 -23.20 -5.01
CA LEU A 132 3.83 -22.15 -5.02
C LEU A 132 4.73 -22.28 -3.78
N VAL A 133 4.10 -22.48 -2.61
CA VAL A 133 4.78 -22.59 -1.32
C VAL A 133 4.32 -23.83 -0.56
N GLN A 134 5.27 -24.57 0.01
CA GLN A 134 4.99 -25.68 0.93
C GLN A 134 5.64 -25.43 2.30
N ILE A 135 4.86 -25.61 3.36
CA ILE A 135 5.28 -25.35 4.74
C ILE A 135 5.35 -26.69 5.50
N GLY A 136 6.59 -27.07 5.82
CA GLY A 136 6.89 -28.23 6.64
C GLY A 136 6.59 -29.57 5.98
N GLN A 137 6.78 -30.63 6.75
CA GLN A 137 6.46 -32.01 6.40
C GLN A 137 6.24 -32.86 7.66
N ARG A 138 5.89 -34.14 7.51
CA ARG A 138 5.41 -35.03 8.59
C ARG A 138 6.22 -35.01 9.90
N SER A 139 7.52 -34.72 9.86
CA SER A 139 8.41 -34.65 11.03
C SER A 139 9.09 -33.29 11.22
N GLU A 140 8.75 -32.29 10.42
CA GLU A 140 9.40 -30.98 10.42
C GLU A 140 8.34 -29.89 10.44
N ILE A 141 8.37 -29.09 11.50
CA ILE A 141 7.57 -27.87 11.59
C ILE A 141 8.27 -26.81 10.74
N ALA A 142 7.54 -25.88 10.14
CA ALA A 142 8.11 -24.70 9.50
C ALA A 142 7.15 -23.51 9.62
N VAL A 143 7.65 -22.32 9.35
CA VAL A 143 6.85 -21.09 9.38
C VAL A 143 6.99 -20.34 8.06
N LEU A 144 5.86 -19.90 7.52
CA LEU A 144 5.80 -18.89 6.46
C LEU A 144 5.25 -17.60 7.04
N ASN A 145 5.92 -16.49 6.81
CA ASN A 145 5.39 -15.15 7.00
C ASN A 145 5.22 -14.48 5.64
N MET A 146 4.08 -13.85 5.42
CA MET A 146 3.78 -13.06 4.22
C MET A 146 3.35 -11.66 4.64
N TYR A 147 4.06 -10.66 4.12
CA TYR A 147 3.83 -9.25 4.44
C TYR A 147 3.12 -8.50 3.31
N ASP A 148 2.74 -7.26 3.59
CA ASP A 148 2.06 -6.41 2.62
C ASP A 148 2.92 -6.09 1.41
N GLY A 149 2.30 -5.97 0.23
CA GLY A 149 2.99 -5.85 -1.07
C GLY A 149 3.41 -7.18 -1.71
N VAL A 150 3.27 -8.31 -1.02
CA VAL A 150 3.52 -9.64 -1.60
C VAL A 150 2.27 -10.17 -2.30
N GLU A 151 2.45 -10.77 -3.48
CA GLU A 151 1.39 -11.39 -4.27
C GLU A 151 1.72 -12.85 -4.62
N LEU A 152 0.82 -13.79 -4.31
CA LEU A 152 0.89 -15.19 -4.76
C LEU A 152 -0.25 -15.46 -5.75
N THR A 153 0.07 -15.63 -7.03
CA THR A 153 -0.96 -15.57 -8.08
C THR A 153 -0.67 -16.39 -9.34
N GLY A 154 -1.74 -16.71 -10.08
CA GLY A 154 -1.67 -17.30 -11.42
C GLY A 154 -1.29 -18.78 -11.44
N CYS A 155 -1.23 -19.44 -10.28
CA CYS A 155 -0.97 -20.87 -10.20
C CYS A 155 -2.21 -21.67 -10.58
N VAL A 156 -2.06 -22.66 -11.44
CA VAL A 156 -3.12 -23.62 -11.74
C VAL A 156 -2.64 -25.03 -11.45
N THR A 157 -3.28 -25.74 -10.53
CA THR A 157 -2.90 -27.12 -10.21
C THR A 157 -3.56 -28.10 -11.19
N ASN A 158 -2.80 -29.04 -11.73
CA ASN A 158 -3.20 -29.95 -12.81
C ASN A 158 -4.04 -31.16 -12.35
N GLY A 159 -4.66 -31.03 -11.17
CA GLY A 159 -5.61 -31.97 -10.60
C GLY A 159 -5.10 -33.32 -10.11
N ALA A 160 -3.78 -33.58 -10.20
CA ALA A 160 -3.15 -34.77 -9.61
C ALA A 160 -2.91 -34.65 -8.10
N SER A 161 -2.86 -33.42 -7.59
CA SER A 161 -2.57 -33.09 -6.20
C SER A 161 -3.72 -32.27 -5.62
N LEU A 162 -4.02 -32.44 -4.33
CA LEU A 162 -5.03 -31.66 -3.60
C LEU A 162 -4.57 -30.21 -3.36
N ALA A 163 -3.43 -29.81 -3.92
CA ALA A 163 -2.69 -28.60 -3.60
C ALA A 163 -3.40 -27.30 -3.97
N SER A 164 -3.10 -26.27 -3.17
CA SER A 164 -3.44 -24.87 -3.36
C SER A 164 -2.16 -24.06 -3.65
N ALA A 165 -2.26 -22.72 -3.75
CA ALA A 165 -1.07 -21.87 -3.86
C ALA A 165 -0.12 -22.04 -2.65
N VAL A 166 -0.66 -22.17 -1.43
CA VAL A 166 0.11 -22.36 -0.19
C VAL A 166 -0.38 -23.61 0.56
N ASN A 167 0.49 -24.62 0.65
CA ASN A 167 0.18 -25.84 1.37
C ASN A 167 0.86 -25.88 2.75
N ILE A 168 0.06 -26.01 3.81
CA ILE A 168 0.50 -26.16 5.18
C ILE A 168 0.47 -27.64 5.57
N ASN A 169 1.61 -28.32 5.48
CA ASN A 169 1.71 -29.74 5.83
C ASN A 169 1.93 -29.95 7.33
N ASN A 170 2.80 -29.13 7.93
CA ASN A 170 3.10 -29.14 9.36
C ASN A 170 3.82 -27.84 9.72
N GLY A 171 3.11 -26.89 10.31
CA GLY A 171 3.65 -25.57 10.52
C GLY A 171 2.62 -24.49 10.70
N GLU A 172 3.13 -23.27 10.56
CA GLU A 172 2.37 -22.05 10.72
C GLU A 172 2.48 -21.21 9.45
N PHE A 173 1.36 -20.68 9.00
CA PHE A 173 1.34 -19.62 8.01
C PHE A 173 0.80 -18.35 8.68
N ASN A 174 1.59 -17.28 8.66
CA ASN A 174 1.21 -15.95 9.11
C ASN A 174 1.08 -15.01 7.90
N MET A 175 -0.13 -14.53 7.65
CA MET A 175 -0.42 -13.52 6.64
C MET A 175 -0.68 -12.19 7.34
N TYR A 176 0.30 -11.29 7.30
CA TYR A 176 0.20 -9.95 7.88
C TYR A 176 -0.40 -8.93 6.90
N GLY A 177 -0.35 -9.22 5.60
CA GLY A 177 -0.83 -8.40 4.50
C GLY A 177 -0.69 -9.14 3.18
N GLY A 178 -0.68 -8.39 2.07
CA GLY A 178 -0.47 -8.93 0.73
C GLY A 178 -1.69 -9.64 0.18
N SER A 179 -1.54 -10.35 -0.94
CA SER A 179 -2.66 -11.01 -1.60
C SER A 179 -2.35 -12.39 -2.18
N ILE A 180 -3.29 -13.32 -2.03
CA ILE A 180 -3.27 -14.63 -2.70
C ILE A 180 -4.47 -14.68 -3.62
N HIS A 181 -4.25 -14.65 -4.93
CA HIS A 181 -5.33 -14.42 -5.88
C HIS A 181 -5.17 -15.10 -7.23
N GLU A 182 -6.29 -15.30 -7.92
CA GLU A 182 -6.34 -15.86 -9.28
C GLU A 182 -5.67 -17.25 -9.41
N ASN A 183 -5.62 -18.01 -8.30
CA ASN A 183 -5.11 -19.38 -8.33
C ASN A 183 -6.25 -20.37 -8.57
N ILE A 184 -5.99 -21.42 -9.36
CA ILE A 184 -6.98 -22.42 -9.76
C ILE A 184 -6.53 -23.80 -9.29
N ASN A 185 -7.39 -24.53 -8.58
CA ASN A 185 -7.18 -25.93 -8.22
C ASN A 185 -8.11 -26.82 -9.07
N GLU A 186 -7.57 -27.59 -10.02
CA GLU A 186 -8.37 -28.47 -10.90
C GLU A 186 -8.47 -29.92 -10.40
N ALA A 187 -8.22 -30.19 -9.11
CA ALA A 187 -8.29 -31.54 -8.59
C ALA A 187 -9.72 -32.09 -8.57
N ILE A 188 -9.82 -33.41 -8.80
CA ILE A 188 -11.08 -34.16 -8.71
C ILE A 188 -11.73 -33.90 -7.34
N ALA A 189 -10.93 -33.92 -6.28
CA ALA A 189 -11.31 -33.54 -4.93
C ALA A 189 -10.55 -32.27 -4.51
N GLY A 190 -10.90 -31.10 -5.05
CA GLY A 190 -10.17 -29.86 -4.80
C GLY A 190 -10.31 -29.36 -3.37
N MET A 191 -9.18 -28.94 -2.78
CA MET A 191 -9.07 -28.40 -1.43
C MET A 191 -8.40 -27.04 -1.49
N GLY A 192 -9.16 -25.96 -1.34
CA GLY A 192 -8.61 -24.61 -1.44
C GLY A 192 -8.21 -24.24 -2.87
N GLY A 193 -8.32 -22.97 -3.20
CA GLY A 193 -7.58 -22.36 -4.33
C GLY A 193 -6.31 -21.66 -3.85
N ALA A 194 -6.40 -21.00 -2.69
CA ALA A 194 -5.32 -20.20 -2.10
C ALA A 194 -4.51 -20.96 -1.06
N VAL A 195 -5.18 -21.46 -0.01
CA VAL A 195 -4.51 -22.07 1.15
C VAL A 195 -5.16 -23.41 1.47
N ALA A 196 -4.34 -24.43 1.66
CA ALA A 196 -4.77 -25.76 2.05
C ALA A 196 -3.89 -26.31 3.17
N GLY A 197 -4.51 -26.86 4.21
CA GLY A 197 -3.78 -27.52 5.30
C GLY A 197 -4.57 -28.67 5.91
N HIS A 198 -3.87 -29.74 6.27
CA HIS A 198 -4.48 -30.92 6.88
C HIS A 198 -3.64 -31.48 8.04
N GLY A 199 -4.18 -31.41 9.26
CA GLY A 199 -3.54 -31.81 10.50
C GLY A 199 -3.28 -33.32 10.69
N ASN A 200 -3.60 -34.18 9.71
CA ASN A 200 -3.33 -35.62 9.80
C ASN A 200 -1.84 -35.96 9.95
N TYR A 201 -0.96 -35.03 9.54
CA TYR A 201 0.48 -35.23 9.49
C TYR A 201 1.27 -34.30 10.42
N GLY A 202 0.61 -33.44 11.19
CA GLY A 202 1.28 -32.44 12.01
C GLY A 202 0.37 -31.33 12.49
N LYS A 203 0.95 -30.33 13.16
CA LYS A 203 0.21 -29.14 13.60
C LYS A 203 0.00 -28.22 12.40
N VAL A 204 -1.23 -27.83 12.12
CA VAL A 204 -1.54 -26.84 11.07
C VAL A 204 -2.13 -25.61 11.73
N THR A 205 -1.49 -24.47 11.55
CA THR A 205 -1.97 -23.18 12.01
C THR A 205 -1.94 -22.18 10.87
N PHE A 206 -3.06 -21.50 10.63
CA PHE A 206 -3.12 -20.36 9.73
C PHE A 206 -3.59 -19.14 10.50
N ASN A 207 -2.79 -18.08 10.50
CA ASN A 207 -3.12 -16.80 11.09
C ASN A 207 -3.18 -15.74 10.00
N MET A 208 -4.31 -15.03 9.91
CA MET A 208 -4.52 -13.92 9.00
C MET A 208 -4.78 -12.66 9.82
N TYR A 209 -3.83 -11.73 9.80
CA TYR A 209 -3.93 -10.45 10.50
C TYR A 209 -4.38 -9.32 9.56
N GLY A 210 -4.25 -9.52 8.25
CA GLY A 210 -4.59 -8.58 7.19
C GLY A 210 -4.41 -9.21 5.80
N GLY A 211 -4.51 -8.38 4.75
CA GLY A 211 -4.37 -8.81 3.37
C GLY A 211 -5.64 -9.44 2.77
N ALA A 212 -5.52 -9.98 1.56
CA ALA A 212 -6.67 -10.47 0.78
C ALA A 212 -6.44 -11.87 0.19
N ILE A 213 -7.40 -12.76 0.39
CA ILE A 213 -7.51 -14.03 -0.34
C ILE A 213 -8.69 -13.89 -1.29
N ARG A 214 -8.40 -13.61 -2.57
CA ARG A 214 -9.43 -13.20 -3.53
C ARG A 214 -9.41 -13.94 -4.84
N GLU A 215 -10.59 -14.17 -5.42
CA GLU A 215 -10.73 -14.66 -6.81
C GLU A 215 -9.99 -15.98 -7.09
N ASN A 216 -9.76 -16.79 -6.05
CA ASN A 216 -9.23 -18.13 -6.22
C ASN A 216 -10.38 -19.08 -6.55
N LYS A 217 -10.05 -20.16 -7.25
CA LYS A 217 -11.03 -21.08 -7.80
C LYS A 217 -10.66 -22.53 -7.54
N VAL A 218 -11.64 -23.33 -7.14
CA VAL A 218 -11.58 -24.79 -7.19
C VAL A 218 -12.47 -25.28 -8.33
N VAL A 219 -11.90 -25.98 -9.31
CA VAL A 219 -12.63 -26.61 -10.42
C VAL A 219 -12.72 -28.11 -10.15
N THR A 220 -13.93 -28.63 -9.98
CA THR A 220 -14.14 -30.04 -9.58
C THR A 220 -15.25 -30.71 -10.38
N ASN A 221 -15.15 -32.03 -10.56
CA ASN A 221 -16.23 -32.87 -11.08
C ASN A 221 -16.77 -33.89 -10.04
N TYR A 222 -16.31 -33.80 -8.79
CA TYR A 222 -16.69 -34.72 -7.71
C TYR A 222 -16.96 -33.98 -6.40
N ALA A 223 -15.93 -33.42 -5.76
CA ALA A 223 -16.06 -32.64 -4.53
C ALA A 223 -15.07 -31.47 -4.50
N GLY A 224 -15.55 -30.30 -4.12
CA GLY A 224 -14.72 -29.12 -3.86
C GLY A 224 -14.94 -28.66 -2.42
N SER A 225 -13.87 -28.21 -1.76
CA SER A 225 -13.95 -27.74 -0.38
C SER A 225 -13.06 -26.53 -0.20
N GLY A 226 -13.63 -25.40 0.19
CA GLY A 226 -12.93 -24.13 0.29
C GLY A 226 -12.56 -23.59 -1.09
N GLY A 227 -13.34 -22.70 -1.69
CA GLY A 227 -12.91 -22.06 -2.94
C GLY A 227 -11.64 -21.23 -2.74
N GLY A 228 -11.52 -20.58 -1.58
CA GLY A 228 -10.30 -19.91 -1.13
C GLY A 228 -9.46 -20.80 -0.22
N ILE A 229 -10.00 -21.13 0.97
CA ILE A 229 -9.26 -21.77 2.07
C ILE A 229 -9.88 -23.11 2.43
N PHE A 230 -9.04 -24.15 2.54
CA PHE A 230 -9.38 -25.42 3.14
C PHE A 230 -8.46 -25.73 4.33
N LEU A 231 -9.05 -25.93 5.50
CA LEU A 231 -8.31 -26.33 6.70
C LEU A 231 -8.98 -27.51 7.40
N ALA A 232 -8.22 -28.58 7.62
CA ALA A 232 -8.70 -29.77 8.30
C ALA A 232 -7.86 -30.06 9.55
N GLU A 233 -8.52 -30.32 10.69
CA GLU A 233 -7.89 -30.58 11.99
C GLU A 233 -6.81 -29.52 12.33
N ALA A 234 -7.17 -28.25 12.15
CA ALA A 234 -6.26 -27.12 12.17
C ALA A 234 -6.73 -25.99 13.11
N GLU A 235 -5.82 -25.08 13.42
CA GLU A 235 -6.11 -23.81 14.08
C GLU A 235 -6.18 -22.69 13.03
N PHE A 236 -7.33 -22.03 12.90
CA PHE A 236 -7.50 -20.89 11.99
C PHE A 236 -7.85 -19.63 12.77
N ASN A 237 -6.96 -18.65 12.77
CA ASN A 237 -7.20 -17.37 13.42
C ASN A 237 -7.23 -16.25 12.39
N MET A 238 -8.34 -15.54 12.29
CA MET A 238 -8.48 -14.36 11.44
C MET A 238 -8.77 -13.16 12.34
N TYR A 239 -7.86 -12.19 12.32
CA TYR A 239 -7.91 -10.96 13.10
C TYR A 239 -8.15 -9.70 12.24
N GLY A 240 -8.25 -9.89 10.92
CA GLY A 240 -8.39 -8.85 9.92
C GLY A 240 -8.23 -9.40 8.50
N GLY A 241 -8.39 -8.53 7.50
CA GLY A 241 -8.28 -8.88 6.08
C GLY A 241 -9.58 -9.39 5.46
N GLU A 242 -9.49 -9.85 4.21
CA GLU A 242 -10.64 -10.16 3.35
C GLU A 242 -10.49 -11.53 2.66
N ILE A 243 -11.56 -12.31 2.64
CA ILE A 243 -11.68 -13.54 1.85
C ILE A 243 -12.83 -13.35 0.87
N ILE A 244 -12.52 -12.91 -0.35
CA ILE A 244 -13.51 -12.31 -1.26
C ILE A 244 -13.55 -12.95 -2.65
N GLY A 245 -14.75 -13.22 -3.16
CA GLY A 245 -14.92 -13.59 -4.57
C GLY A 245 -14.32 -14.95 -4.95
N ASN A 246 -14.06 -15.84 -3.98
CA ASN A 246 -13.55 -17.18 -4.28
C ASN A 246 -14.70 -18.10 -4.73
N ILE A 247 -14.39 -19.07 -5.59
CA ILE A 247 -15.39 -19.83 -6.33
C ILE A 247 -15.11 -21.33 -6.28
N ILE A 248 -16.14 -22.14 -6.04
CA ILE A 248 -16.14 -23.57 -6.37
C ILE A 248 -16.89 -23.78 -7.70
N GLU A 249 -16.15 -24.01 -8.78
CA GLU A 249 -16.68 -24.32 -10.10
C GLU A 249 -16.96 -25.83 -10.23
N ARG A 250 -18.24 -26.20 -10.16
CA ARG A 250 -18.71 -27.58 -10.27
C ARG A 250 -19.02 -27.91 -11.72
N THR A 251 -18.19 -28.75 -12.33
CA THR A 251 -18.29 -29.15 -13.75
C THR A 251 -19.32 -30.26 -14.02
N LYS A 252 -19.96 -30.78 -12.97
CA LYS A 252 -21.07 -31.74 -13.04
C LYS A 252 -22.14 -31.38 -12.02
N ASP A 253 -23.41 -31.59 -12.37
CA ASP A 253 -24.56 -31.26 -11.53
C ASP A 253 -24.55 -31.96 -10.16
N ASN A 254 -24.02 -33.19 -10.11
CA ASN A 254 -23.93 -34.00 -8.88
C ASN A 254 -22.66 -33.76 -8.05
N ALA A 255 -21.73 -32.92 -8.53
CA ALA A 255 -20.54 -32.58 -7.78
C ALA A 255 -20.92 -31.80 -6.51
N GLN A 256 -20.17 -32.05 -5.45
CA GLN A 256 -20.34 -31.39 -4.15
C GLN A 256 -19.46 -30.14 -4.07
N GLY A 257 -19.86 -29.20 -3.22
CA GLY A 257 -19.12 -27.98 -2.93
C GLY A 257 -19.42 -27.53 -1.52
N TYR A 258 -18.40 -27.37 -0.69
CA TYR A 258 -18.55 -26.97 0.71
C TYR A 258 -17.65 -25.78 1.00
N GLY A 259 -18.21 -24.67 1.50
CA GLY A 259 -17.42 -23.48 1.82
C GLY A 259 -16.89 -22.79 0.58
N GLY A 260 -17.71 -21.96 -0.09
CA GLY A 260 -17.28 -21.24 -1.28
C GLY A 260 -16.06 -20.34 -1.01
N GLY A 261 -16.00 -19.71 0.16
CA GLY A 261 -14.81 -19.03 0.68
C GLY A 261 -13.93 -19.98 1.49
N VAL A 262 -14.46 -20.46 2.62
CA VAL A 262 -13.71 -21.17 3.67
C VAL A 262 -14.37 -22.50 4.02
N MET A 263 -13.56 -23.56 4.06
CA MET A 263 -13.91 -24.85 4.64
C MET A 263 -13.08 -25.11 5.90
N ILE A 264 -13.76 -25.41 7.01
CA ILE A 264 -13.15 -25.88 8.26
C ILE A 264 -13.65 -27.29 8.57
N PHE A 265 -12.79 -28.29 8.44
CA PHE A 265 -13.09 -29.71 8.68
C PHE A 265 -12.39 -30.20 9.95
N GLY A 266 -13.07 -30.15 11.11
CA GLY A 266 -12.39 -30.36 12.39
C GLY A 266 -11.48 -29.19 12.80
N GLY A 267 -10.95 -29.24 14.02
CA GLY A 267 -10.10 -28.19 14.59
C GLY A 267 -10.86 -26.99 15.16
N ASN A 268 -10.15 -25.87 15.34
CA ASN A 268 -10.69 -24.65 15.95
C ASN A 268 -10.49 -23.44 15.03
N ALA A 269 -11.46 -22.54 15.01
CA ALA A 269 -11.31 -21.26 14.35
C ALA A 269 -11.85 -20.09 15.17
N VAL A 270 -11.11 -18.98 15.17
CA VAL A 270 -11.51 -17.71 15.76
C VAL A 270 -11.45 -16.64 14.67
N LEU A 271 -12.62 -16.07 14.36
CA LEU A 271 -12.80 -15.06 13.33
C LEU A 271 -13.24 -13.76 14.02
N SER A 272 -12.39 -12.74 13.98
CA SER A 272 -12.48 -11.52 14.79
C SER A 272 -11.96 -10.35 13.93
N GLY A 273 -12.83 -9.45 13.47
CA GLY A 273 -12.42 -8.42 12.51
C GLY A 273 -12.06 -8.96 11.11
N GLY A 274 -12.41 -8.20 10.07
CA GLY A 274 -12.30 -8.64 8.67
C GLY A 274 -13.58 -9.23 8.10
N GLU A 275 -13.50 -9.80 6.90
CA GLU A 275 -14.70 -10.28 6.18
C GLU A 275 -14.49 -11.52 5.30
N VAL A 276 -15.57 -12.29 5.14
CA VAL A 276 -15.75 -13.32 4.11
C VAL A 276 -16.91 -12.89 3.23
N SER A 277 -16.62 -12.47 2.00
CA SER A 277 -17.61 -11.81 1.15
C SER A 277 -17.66 -12.30 -0.30
N ASN A 278 -18.84 -12.27 -0.91
CA ASN A 278 -19.01 -12.54 -2.34
C ASN A 278 -18.46 -13.89 -2.85
N ASN A 279 -18.31 -14.88 -1.98
CA ASN A 279 -17.84 -16.21 -2.37
C ASN A 279 -19.01 -17.08 -2.85
N THR A 280 -18.78 -17.93 -3.86
CA THR A 280 -19.88 -18.65 -4.54
C THR A 280 -19.53 -20.09 -4.97
N GLY A 281 -20.52 -20.80 -5.49
CA GLY A 281 -20.34 -22.10 -6.14
C GLY A 281 -20.53 -23.33 -5.23
N ALA A 282 -20.64 -23.11 -3.92
CA ALA A 282 -20.90 -24.17 -2.95
C ALA A 282 -22.33 -24.72 -3.02
N VAL A 283 -22.47 -26.00 -2.67
CA VAL A 283 -23.75 -26.63 -2.32
C VAL A 283 -24.19 -26.14 -0.94
N VAL A 284 -23.28 -26.10 0.02
CA VAL A 284 -23.57 -25.61 1.37
C VAL A 284 -22.48 -24.67 1.87
N GLY A 285 -22.86 -23.54 2.47
CA GLY A 285 -21.91 -22.56 3.00
C GLY A 285 -21.22 -21.80 1.88
N GLY A 286 -21.85 -20.77 1.33
CA GLY A 286 -21.24 -19.96 0.27
C GLY A 286 -20.02 -19.20 0.79
N GLY A 287 -20.12 -18.61 1.98
CA GLY A 287 -19.01 -17.99 2.68
C GLY A 287 -18.19 -19.04 3.43
N ILE A 288 -18.74 -19.56 4.52
CA ILE A 288 -18.07 -20.48 5.45
C ILE A 288 -18.84 -21.79 5.55
N PHE A 289 -18.15 -22.92 5.49
CA PHE A 289 -18.71 -24.21 5.87
C PHE A 289 -17.86 -24.88 6.95
N THR A 290 -18.53 -25.46 7.95
CA THR A 290 -17.89 -26.21 9.02
C THR A 290 -18.38 -27.65 9.04
N ASP A 291 -17.48 -28.59 9.35
CA ASP A 291 -17.81 -30.02 9.42
C ASP A 291 -16.99 -30.75 10.50
N ASP A 292 -17.38 -32.01 10.74
CA ASP A 292 -16.77 -32.90 11.74
C ASP A 292 -16.66 -32.24 13.12
N LYS A 293 -15.47 -32.22 13.74
CA LYS A 293 -15.25 -31.68 15.10
C LYS A 293 -14.97 -30.18 15.13
N ALA A 294 -15.31 -29.45 14.07
CA ALA A 294 -14.99 -28.03 13.96
C ALA A 294 -15.65 -27.22 15.10
N ASN A 295 -14.85 -26.39 15.78
CA ASN A 295 -15.29 -25.43 16.78
C ASN A 295 -14.97 -24.02 16.31
N VAL A 296 -15.98 -23.23 15.99
CA VAL A 296 -15.82 -21.90 15.41
C VAL A 296 -16.44 -20.82 16.28
N VAL A 297 -15.71 -19.72 16.47
CA VAL A 297 -16.17 -18.50 17.13
C VAL A 297 -16.03 -17.33 16.17
N ILE A 298 -17.12 -16.60 15.93
CA ILE A 298 -17.18 -15.39 15.10
C ILE A 298 -17.56 -14.22 15.99
N LYS A 299 -16.77 -13.14 15.98
CA LYS A 299 -16.92 -12.04 16.95
C LYS A 299 -16.31 -10.72 16.45
N ASP A 300 -16.34 -9.70 17.31
CA ASP A 300 -15.57 -8.45 17.19
C ASP A 300 -15.67 -7.79 15.80
N GLY A 301 -16.88 -7.66 15.26
CA GLY A 301 -17.09 -6.97 13.98
C GLY A 301 -16.82 -7.80 12.72
N PHE A 302 -16.55 -9.10 12.85
CA PHE A 302 -16.33 -9.97 11.69
C PHE A 302 -17.59 -10.06 10.80
N ARG A 303 -17.43 -10.02 9.47
CA ARG A 303 -18.54 -9.96 8.51
C ARG A 303 -18.58 -11.18 7.59
N VAL A 304 -19.76 -11.76 7.40
CA VAL A 304 -20.04 -12.79 6.39
C VAL A 304 -21.20 -12.31 5.52
N VAL A 305 -20.88 -11.77 4.33
CA VAL A 305 -21.84 -10.99 3.54
C VAL A 305 -21.76 -11.24 2.04
N GLY A 306 -22.89 -11.16 1.32
CA GLY A 306 -22.90 -11.24 -0.15
C GLY A 306 -22.55 -12.62 -0.72
N ASN A 307 -22.43 -13.66 0.12
CA ASN A 307 -22.03 -14.98 -0.34
C ASN A 307 -23.22 -15.77 -0.93
N GLY A 308 -22.93 -16.74 -1.80
CA GLY A 308 -23.94 -17.51 -2.55
C GLY A 308 -23.75 -19.02 -2.50
N ALA A 309 -24.81 -19.78 -2.22
CA ALA A 309 -24.80 -21.25 -2.25
C ALA A 309 -26.17 -21.85 -2.63
N LEU A 310 -26.27 -23.19 -2.70
CA LEU A 310 -27.59 -23.83 -2.77
C LEU A 310 -28.32 -23.78 -1.42
N ALA A 311 -27.62 -23.97 -0.31
CA ALA A 311 -28.12 -23.76 1.05
C ALA A 311 -27.06 -23.10 1.92
N GLY A 312 -27.46 -22.26 2.89
CA GLY A 312 -26.48 -21.59 3.74
C GLY A 312 -25.61 -20.64 2.93
N GLY A 313 -26.20 -19.61 2.31
CA GLY A 313 -25.46 -18.68 1.47
C GLY A 313 -24.26 -18.08 2.21
N GLY A 314 -24.47 -17.63 3.44
CA GLY A 314 -23.40 -17.15 4.31
C GLY A 314 -22.64 -18.31 4.94
N ILE A 315 -23.33 -19.04 5.82
CA ILE A 315 -22.73 -20.07 6.68
C ILE A 315 -23.48 -21.39 6.54
N GLY A 316 -22.74 -22.48 6.39
CA GLY A 316 -23.24 -23.83 6.60
C GLY A 316 -22.56 -24.48 7.79
N ASN A 317 -23.28 -24.72 8.89
CA ASN A 317 -22.72 -25.36 10.08
C ASN A 317 -23.09 -26.83 10.14
N ASN A 318 -22.14 -27.73 9.92
CA ASN A 318 -22.28 -29.17 10.20
C ASN A 318 -21.30 -29.65 11.29
N GLY A 319 -20.61 -28.72 11.96
CA GLY A 319 -19.55 -29.02 12.92
C GLY A 319 -20.04 -29.33 14.35
N GLU A 320 -19.08 -29.36 15.28
CA GLU A 320 -19.32 -29.60 16.70
C GLU A 320 -19.96 -28.37 17.36
N ARG A 321 -19.41 -27.18 17.12
CA ARG A 321 -19.84 -25.96 17.79
C ARG A 321 -19.59 -24.74 16.93
N MET A 322 -20.63 -23.92 16.75
CA MET A 322 -20.52 -22.59 16.18
C MET A 322 -21.09 -21.56 17.15
N VAL A 323 -20.32 -20.49 17.40
CA VAL A 323 -20.74 -19.37 18.23
C VAL A 323 -20.55 -18.07 17.48
N ILE A 324 -21.63 -17.31 17.34
CA ILE A 324 -21.64 -15.98 16.75
C ILE A 324 -21.91 -15.01 17.89
N GLU A 325 -20.87 -14.28 18.29
CA GLU A 325 -20.90 -13.36 19.42
C GLU A 325 -21.31 -11.94 18.99
N ASN A 326 -21.36 -11.04 19.97
CA ASN A 326 -21.71 -9.65 19.74
C ASN A 326 -20.80 -9.00 18.69
N GLY A 327 -21.43 -8.23 17.82
CA GLY A 327 -20.83 -7.41 16.79
C GLY A 327 -20.54 -8.11 15.47
N ALA A 328 -20.67 -9.44 15.38
CA ALA A 328 -20.49 -10.18 14.14
C ALA A 328 -21.72 -10.04 13.21
N VAL A 329 -21.49 -9.72 11.93
CA VAL A 329 -22.56 -9.46 10.96
C VAL A 329 -22.67 -10.59 9.96
N ILE A 330 -23.79 -11.30 9.97
CA ILE A 330 -24.11 -12.36 9.01
C ILE A 330 -25.38 -11.97 8.26
N ALA A 331 -25.24 -11.44 7.05
CA ALA A 331 -26.35 -10.82 6.33
C ALA A 331 -26.12 -10.73 4.83
N ASN A 332 -27.17 -10.42 4.07
CA ASN A 332 -27.13 -10.22 2.63
C ASN A 332 -26.51 -11.39 1.85
N ASN A 333 -26.59 -12.59 2.40
CA ASN A 333 -26.19 -13.78 1.69
C ASN A 333 -27.40 -14.36 0.95
N THR A 334 -27.14 -15.22 -0.03
CA THR A 334 -28.18 -15.78 -0.89
C THR A 334 -28.04 -17.30 -0.98
N ALA A 335 -29.16 -17.99 -0.80
CA ALA A 335 -29.27 -19.41 -1.03
C ALA A 335 -30.33 -19.68 -2.11
N VAL A 336 -30.02 -20.56 -3.06
CA VAL A 336 -30.99 -20.93 -4.10
C VAL A 336 -32.18 -21.68 -3.50
N LEU A 337 -31.96 -22.49 -2.47
CA LEU A 337 -32.98 -23.34 -1.88
C LEU A 337 -33.47 -22.84 -0.52
N LYS A 338 -32.57 -22.54 0.42
CA LYS A 338 -32.92 -22.25 1.82
C LYS A 338 -31.73 -21.81 2.66
N GLY A 339 -32.01 -21.07 3.73
CA GLY A 339 -31.00 -20.60 4.66
C GLY A 339 -30.08 -19.63 3.95
N ASP A 340 -30.61 -18.51 3.49
CA ASP A 340 -29.86 -17.44 2.84
C ASP A 340 -28.61 -17.10 3.64
N ASP A 341 -28.75 -16.89 4.94
CA ASP A 341 -27.65 -16.50 5.81
C ASP A 341 -27.02 -17.70 6.50
N ILE A 342 -27.80 -18.58 7.14
CA ILE A 342 -27.27 -19.74 7.87
C ILE A 342 -28.06 -21.01 7.58
N ALA A 343 -27.35 -22.10 7.26
CA ALA A 343 -27.89 -23.45 7.27
C ALA A 343 -27.20 -24.28 8.37
N HIS A 344 -27.94 -24.57 9.45
CA HIS A 344 -27.46 -25.32 10.60
C HIS A 344 -27.89 -26.79 10.54
N TYR A 345 -26.91 -27.67 10.63
CA TYR A 345 -27.02 -29.15 10.67
C TYR A 345 -26.22 -29.76 11.83
N GLY A 346 -25.24 -29.01 12.34
CA GLY A 346 -24.26 -29.42 13.33
C GLY A 346 -24.87 -29.63 14.71
N LYS A 347 -24.00 -29.88 15.70
CA LYS A 347 -24.46 -30.20 17.06
C LYS A 347 -24.95 -28.98 17.83
N SER A 348 -24.29 -27.83 17.68
CA SER A 348 -24.63 -26.61 18.41
C SER A 348 -24.36 -25.36 17.58
N LEU A 349 -25.33 -24.45 17.57
CA LEU A 349 -25.20 -23.08 17.08
C LEU A 349 -25.70 -22.11 18.16
N THR A 350 -24.82 -21.23 18.62
CA THR A 350 -25.17 -20.15 19.55
C THR A 350 -25.11 -18.82 18.80
N LEU A 351 -26.17 -18.03 18.91
CA LEU A 351 -26.25 -16.69 18.33
C LEU A 351 -26.43 -15.68 19.46
N ALA A 352 -25.66 -14.60 19.43
CA ALA A 352 -25.95 -13.44 20.25
C ALA A 352 -27.34 -12.85 19.88
N PRO A 353 -27.97 -12.09 20.80
CA PRO A 353 -29.19 -11.35 20.48
C PRO A 353 -28.98 -10.50 19.22
N ALA A 354 -29.98 -10.46 18.33
CA ALA A 354 -29.86 -9.80 17.03
C ALA A 354 -29.44 -8.32 17.14
N GLU A 355 -29.98 -7.62 18.14
CA GLU A 355 -29.60 -6.25 18.50
C GLU A 355 -28.10 -6.06 18.79
N ASN A 356 -27.44 -7.11 19.28
CA ASN A 356 -26.02 -7.09 19.62
C ASN A 356 -25.12 -7.61 18.50
N MET A 357 -25.66 -8.21 17.43
CA MET A 357 -24.88 -8.70 16.29
C MET A 357 -24.60 -7.63 15.23
N ASN A 358 -25.07 -6.40 15.43
CA ASN A 358 -24.80 -5.28 14.54
C ASN A 358 -23.74 -4.36 15.14
N THR A 359 -22.55 -4.27 14.53
CA THR A 359 -21.57 -3.19 14.80
C THR A 359 -21.68 -2.04 13.80
N THR A 360 -22.27 -2.28 12.62
CA THR A 360 -22.47 -1.30 11.54
C THR A 360 -23.74 -1.63 10.74
N LEU A 361 -24.35 -0.63 10.10
CA LEU A 361 -25.41 -0.81 9.08
C LEU A 361 -24.95 -1.82 8.01
N LEU A 362 -25.88 -2.55 7.39
CA LEU A 362 -25.55 -3.37 6.22
C LEU A 362 -24.79 -2.52 5.19
N THR A 363 -23.66 -3.05 4.73
CA THR A 363 -22.67 -2.35 3.88
C THR A 363 -23.11 -2.24 2.42
N ASP A 364 -24.27 -2.76 2.07
CA ASP A 364 -24.91 -2.59 0.77
C ASP A 364 -25.60 -1.22 0.61
N GLY A 365 -25.54 -0.38 1.64
CA GLY A 365 -26.18 0.94 1.64
C GLY A 365 -27.68 0.93 1.94
N SER A 366 -28.26 -0.24 2.29
CA SER A 366 -29.68 -0.38 2.64
C SER A 366 -30.05 0.26 3.99
N ASN A 367 -29.06 0.47 4.87
CA ASN A 367 -29.24 0.92 6.25
C ASN A 367 -30.19 0.02 7.07
N GLU A 368 -30.22 -1.25 6.72
CA GLU A 368 -30.97 -2.24 7.46
C GLU A 368 -30.17 -2.71 8.69
N TRP A 369 -30.88 -2.97 9.77
CA TRP A 369 -30.35 -3.59 10.99
C TRP A 369 -30.89 -5.01 11.10
N ILE A 370 -30.05 -5.95 11.53
CA ILE A 370 -30.54 -7.29 11.88
C ILE A 370 -31.39 -7.16 13.15
N THR A 371 -32.70 -7.39 13.04
CA THR A 371 -33.63 -7.28 14.18
C THR A 371 -34.02 -8.63 14.77
N GLY A 372 -33.61 -9.72 14.14
CA GLY A 372 -34.02 -11.07 14.51
C GLY A 372 -33.61 -12.09 13.45
N TRP A 373 -34.10 -13.30 13.62
CA TRP A 373 -33.88 -14.42 12.70
C TRP A 373 -35.19 -15.08 12.35
N TYR A 374 -35.43 -15.32 11.07
CA TYR A 374 -36.59 -16.06 10.60
C TYR A 374 -36.19 -17.42 10.05
N VAL A 375 -37.11 -18.39 10.17
CA VAL A 375 -36.99 -19.65 9.43
C VAL A 375 -37.09 -19.37 7.95
N ASP A 376 -36.03 -19.74 7.21
CA ASP A 376 -35.94 -19.60 5.76
C ASP A 376 -36.00 -20.97 5.09
N ASP A 377 -37.23 -21.47 4.90
CA ASP A 377 -37.48 -22.76 4.27
C ASP A 377 -38.62 -22.61 3.23
N PRO A 378 -38.39 -22.94 1.95
CA PRO A 378 -39.36 -22.72 0.87
C PRO A 378 -40.62 -23.58 1.00
N ARG A 379 -40.64 -24.58 1.90
CA ARG A 379 -41.88 -25.31 2.26
C ARG A 379 -42.86 -24.43 3.04
N TRP A 380 -42.41 -23.29 3.55
CA TRP A 380 -43.16 -22.33 4.34
C TRP A 380 -43.41 -21.12 3.43
N GLN A 381 -44.68 -20.70 3.29
CA GLN A 381 -45.01 -19.57 2.41
C GLN A 381 -44.30 -18.29 2.89
N LYS A 382 -44.04 -17.34 2.00
CA LYS A 382 -43.39 -16.04 2.27
C LYS A 382 -43.96 -15.30 3.50
N ASP A 383 -45.25 -15.51 3.79
CA ASP A 383 -45.98 -14.91 4.92
C ASP A 383 -45.96 -15.76 6.22
N SER A 384 -45.22 -16.86 6.22
CA SER A 384 -45.08 -17.81 7.35
C SER A 384 -43.75 -17.66 8.10
N ALA A 385 -42.99 -16.59 7.84
CA ALA A 385 -41.73 -16.29 8.53
C ALA A 385 -41.97 -16.23 10.04
N ARG A 386 -41.52 -17.27 10.75
CA ARG A 386 -41.58 -17.33 12.21
C ARG A 386 -40.23 -16.92 12.76
N GLU A 387 -40.25 -15.96 13.65
CA GLU A 387 -39.07 -15.58 14.41
C GLU A 387 -38.57 -16.80 15.20
N VAL A 388 -37.27 -17.03 15.16
CA VAL A 388 -36.60 -18.12 15.86
C VAL A 388 -36.10 -17.58 17.19
N ASP A 389 -36.49 -18.25 18.27
CA ASP A 389 -35.92 -17.97 19.58
C ASP A 389 -34.49 -18.52 19.62
N VAL A 390 -33.53 -17.59 19.68
CA VAL A 390 -32.10 -17.87 19.74
C VAL A 390 -31.51 -17.66 21.14
N THR A 391 -32.36 -17.52 22.16
CA THR A 391 -31.94 -17.31 23.56
C THR A 391 -31.11 -18.49 24.09
N PHE A 392 -31.34 -19.68 23.55
CA PHE A 392 -30.58 -20.89 23.85
C PHE A 392 -29.88 -21.42 22.59
N PRO A 393 -28.76 -22.15 22.74
CA PRO A 393 -28.12 -22.80 21.63
C PRO A 393 -29.10 -23.67 20.83
N LEU A 394 -29.10 -23.50 19.52
CA LEU A 394 -29.77 -24.41 18.61
C LEU A 394 -28.98 -25.71 18.59
N GLU A 395 -29.52 -26.73 19.25
CA GLU A 395 -28.97 -28.09 19.29
C GLU A 395 -29.00 -28.75 17.90
N LYS A 396 -28.76 -30.06 17.82
CA LYS A 396 -28.76 -30.84 16.56
C LYS A 396 -30.15 -30.97 15.93
N VAL A 397 -30.69 -29.84 15.49
CA VAL A 397 -31.96 -29.67 14.79
C VAL A 397 -31.66 -28.89 13.53
N THR A 398 -31.93 -29.51 12.38
CA THR A 398 -31.71 -28.87 11.10
C THR A 398 -32.54 -27.59 11.01
N THR A 399 -31.87 -26.44 10.91
CA THR A 399 -32.48 -25.12 10.97
C THR A 399 -31.90 -24.24 9.87
N PHE A 400 -32.77 -23.54 9.14
CA PHE A 400 -32.40 -22.64 8.05
C PHE A 400 -32.83 -21.24 8.45
N LEU A 401 -31.88 -20.31 8.46
CA LEU A 401 -32.08 -18.97 9.00
C LEU A 401 -31.78 -17.92 7.94
N LYS A 402 -32.62 -16.88 7.96
CA LYS A 402 -32.38 -15.61 7.27
C LYS A 402 -32.49 -14.48 8.28
N ALA A 403 -31.59 -13.53 8.20
CA ALA A 403 -31.63 -12.34 9.03
C ALA A 403 -32.89 -11.52 8.72
N ALA A 404 -33.55 -11.07 9.79
CA ALA A 404 -34.66 -10.12 9.75
C ALA A 404 -34.09 -8.71 9.63
N TYR A 405 -34.72 -7.88 8.80
CA TYR A 405 -34.25 -6.51 8.61
C TYR A 405 -35.32 -5.49 8.99
N LYS A 406 -34.87 -4.40 9.62
CA LYS A 406 -35.62 -3.16 9.71
C LYS A 406 -34.80 -2.04 9.10
N THR A 407 -35.34 -1.44 8.04
CA THR A 407 -34.76 -0.23 7.44
C THR A 407 -34.86 0.91 8.44
N SER A 408 -33.72 1.45 8.85
CA SER A 408 -33.68 2.70 9.60
C SER A 408 -33.33 3.82 8.63
N ASN A 409 -34.07 4.94 8.67
CA ASN A 409 -33.66 6.08 7.87
C ASN A 409 -32.45 6.74 8.53
N VAL A 410 -31.39 7.00 7.77
CA VAL A 410 -30.16 7.60 8.29
C VAL A 410 -29.79 8.85 7.51
N VAL A 411 -28.98 9.68 8.14
CA VAL A 411 -28.41 10.88 7.54
C VAL A 411 -26.91 10.70 7.37
N ARG A 412 -26.42 10.94 6.15
CA ARG A 412 -24.98 10.86 5.81
C ARG A 412 -24.46 12.22 5.40
N TYR A 413 -23.16 12.39 5.56
CA TYR A 413 -22.43 13.59 5.18
C TYR A 413 -21.38 13.22 4.14
N HIS A 414 -21.21 14.09 3.16
CA HIS A 414 -20.13 14.02 2.18
C HIS A 414 -19.47 15.39 2.09
N PHE A 415 -18.15 15.43 1.90
CA PHE A 415 -17.43 16.68 1.67
C PHE A 415 -16.92 16.74 0.24
N GLU A 416 -17.07 17.90 -0.37
CA GLU A 416 -16.59 18.18 -1.72
C GLU A 416 -15.72 19.44 -1.70
N SER A 417 -14.65 19.41 -2.50
CA SER A 417 -13.91 20.62 -2.84
C SER A 417 -14.68 21.41 -3.88
N ILE A 418 -14.81 22.72 -3.65
CA ILE A 418 -15.28 23.66 -4.68
C ILE A 418 -14.12 24.44 -5.32
N SER A 419 -12.88 24.03 -5.03
CA SER A 419 -11.65 24.52 -5.65
C SER A 419 -11.08 23.47 -6.62
N GLU A 420 -10.01 23.78 -7.35
CA GLU A 420 -9.38 22.82 -8.27
C GLU A 420 -8.61 21.72 -7.52
N GLU A 421 -8.21 22.01 -6.29
CA GLU A 421 -7.48 21.12 -5.40
C GLU A 421 -8.39 20.04 -4.79
N GLU A 422 -7.84 18.85 -4.56
CA GLU A 422 -8.52 17.76 -3.83
C GLU A 422 -8.48 17.99 -2.31
N LEU A 423 -9.48 17.48 -1.60
CA LEU A 423 -9.56 17.61 -0.15
C LEU A 423 -8.45 16.79 0.52
N PRO A 424 -7.70 17.37 1.47
CA PRO A 424 -6.70 16.63 2.23
C PRO A 424 -7.36 15.73 3.30
N ASP A 425 -6.66 14.69 3.75
CA ASP A 425 -7.16 13.73 4.74
C ASP A 425 -7.64 14.42 6.02
N GLU A 426 -6.95 15.48 6.47
CA GLU A 426 -7.33 16.25 7.65
C GLU A 426 -8.68 16.95 7.53
N VAL A 427 -9.20 17.16 6.32
CA VAL A 427 -10.56 17.66 6.07
C VAL A 427 -11.56 16.50 5.99
N ALA A 428 -11.18 15.38 5.37
CA ALA A 428 -12.01 14.18 5.27
C ALA A 428 -12.34 13.59 6.66
N GLU A 429 -11.37 13.62 7.59
CA GLU A 429 -11.54 13.17 8.98
C GLU A 429 -12.53 14.02 9.81
N LEU A 430 -12.97 15.18 9.30
CA LEU A 430 -13.93 16.06 9.98
C LEU A 430 -15.40 15.73 9.68
N LEU A 431 -15.66 14.69 8.88
CA LEU A 431 -17.03 14.26 8.55
C LEU A 431 -17.83 13.97 9.83
N PRO A 432 -19.00 14.60 10.02
CA PRO A 432 -19.84 14.33 11.17
C PRO A 432 -20.36 12.89 11.19
N ILE A 433 -20.48 12.33 12.39
CA ILE A 433 -21.17 11.07 12.65
C ILE A 433 -22.54 11.39 13.23
N ASP A 434 -23.60 11.01 12.52
CA ASP A 434 -24.99 11.18 12.95
C ASP A 434 -25.59 9.85 13.39
N THR A 435 -25.80 9.73 14.69
CA THR A 435 -26.37 8.54 15.34
C THR A 435 -27.87 8.68 15.61
N GLY A 436 -28.54 9.64 14.96
CA GLY A 436 -29.96 9.89 15.12
C GLY A 436 -30.83 8.75 14.56
N ALA A 437 -31.99 8.53 15.19
CA ALA A 437 -33.01 7.60 14.70
C ALA A 437 -34.13 8.40 14.02
N TYR A 438 -34.33 8.18 12.72
CA TYR A 438 -35.24 8.99 11.91
C TYR A 438 -36.38 8.17 11.28
N ASN A 439 -37.55 8.80 11.17
CA ASN A 439 -38.72 8.31 10.45
C ASN A 439 -38.94 9.08 9.16
N LEU A 440 -39.67 8.48 8.22
CA LEU A 440 -40.08 9.15 6.99
C LEU A 440 -40.92 10.39 7.33
N GLY A 441 -40.55 11.55 6.78
CA GLY A 441 -41.18 12.84 7.05
C GLY A 441 -40.51 13.67 8.15
N ASP A 442 -39.54 13.12 8.89
CA ASP A 442 -38.76 13.90 9.86
C ASP A 442 -37.96 15.00 9.16
N ILE A 443 -37.85 16.16 9.82
CA ILE A 443 -37.00 17.27 9.36
C ILE A 443 -35.67 17.17 10.10
N VAL A 444 -34.57 17.04 9.37
CA VAL A 444 -33.21 16.98 9.93
C VAL A 444 -32.43 18.23 9.56
N ILE A 445 -31.66 18.72 10.53
CA ILE A 445 -30.73 19.85 10.41
C ILE A 445 -29.32 19.24 10.42
N PRO A 446 -28.43 19.60 9.48
CA PRO A 446 -27.12 18.98 9.37
C PRO A 446 -26.24 19.31 10.59
N ILE A 447 -25.52 18.31 11.08
CA ILE A 447 -24.48 18.47 12.11
C ILE A 447 -23.28 19.19 11.48
N GLN A 448 -22.79 20.24 12.13
CA GLN A 448 -21.58 20.94 11.67
C GLN A 448 -20.32 20.12 11.94
N PRO A 449 -19.29 20.18 11.08
CA PRO A 449 -18.01 19.54 11.37
C PRO A 449 -17.37 20.12 12.63
N ILE A 450 -16.56 19.31 13.31
CA ILE A 450 -15.88 19.72 14.56
C ILE A 450 -14.88 20.87 14.33
N LYS A 451 -14.45 21.08 13.09
CA LYS A 451 -13.68 22.24 12.63
C LYS A 451 -14.23 22.70 11.28
N ILE A 452 -14.26 24.01 11.08
CA ILE A 452 -14.70 24.65 9.82
C ILE A 452 -13.53 25.33 9.08
N SER A 453 -12.30 25.17 9.56
CA SER A 453 -11.08 25.70 8.96
C SER A 453 -9.90 24.79 9.27
N VAL A 454 -9.13 24.45 8.24
CA VAL A 454 -7.95 23.58 8.32
C VAL A 454 -6.79 24.26 7.58
N ALA A 455 -5.69 24.53 8.28
CA ALA A 455 -4.49 25.08 7.67
C ALA A 455 -3.61 23.93 7.15
N VAL A 456 -3.10 24.08 5.93
CA VAL A 456 -2.12 23.18 5.29
C VAL A 456 -0.88 24.00 4.90
N GLU A 457 0.18 23.35 4.44
CA GLU A 457 1.44 24.03 4.11
C GLU A 457 1.27 25.13 3.05
N THR A 458 0.45 24.85 2.03
CA THR A 458 0.23 25.69 0.84
C THR A 458 -0.89 26.73 1.00
N GLY A 459 -1.69 26.65 2.06
CA GLY A 459 -2.90 27.49 2.20
C GLY A 459 -3.82 27.08 3.34
N MET A 460 -5.10 27.41 3.19
CA MET A 460 -6.13 27.15 4.20
C MET A 460 -7.42 26.69 3.54
N TRP A 461 -7.98 25.59 4.03
CA TRP A 461 -9.31 25.12 3.68
C TRP A 461 -10.36 25.73 4.61
N GLU A 462 -11.48 26.18 4.06
CA GLU A 462 -12.62 26.73 4.78
C GLU A 462 -13.92 26.04 4.40
N PHE A 463 -14.69 25.62 5.40
CA PHE A 463 -16.02 25.06 5.20
C PHE A 463 -17.03 26.16 4.87
N LYS A 464 -17.76 26.03 3.76
CA LYS A 464 -18.75 27.01 3.30
C LYS A 464 -20.17 26.71 3.74
N GLY A 465 -20.43 25.49 4.19
CA GLY A 465 -21.74 25.03 4.60
C GLY A 465 -22.20 23.81 3.82
N TYR A 466 -23.40 23.36 4.15
CA TYR A 466 -24.05 22.25 3.45
C TYR A 466 -24.93 22.76 2.31
N ASP A 467 -25.25 21.87 1.38
CA ASP A 467 -26.13 22.10 0.25
C ASP A 467 -27.58 22.46 0.64
N SER A 468 -27.97 22.23 1.90
CA SER A 468 -29.21 22.72 2.48
C SER A 468 -29.11 22.87 4.01
N ASP A 469 -29.81 23.86 4.58
CA ASP A 469 -29.90 24.06 6.04
C ASP A 469 -30.78 23.00 6.74
N LYS A 470 -31.60 22.29 5.97
CA LYS A 470 -32.44 21.18 6.45
C LYS A 470 -32.88 20.28 5.30
N LYS A 471 -33.17 19.02 5.59
CA LYS A 471 -33.78 18.08 4.65
C LYS A 471 -34.91 17.30 5.32
N ILE A 472 -35.90 16.90 4.53
CA ILE A 472 -36.94 15.98 4.98
C ILE A 472 -36.46 14.57 4.65
N ILE A 473 -36.64 13.65 5.57
CA ILE A 473 -36.35 12.23 5.34
C ILE A 473 -37.42 11.65 4.41
N GLU A 474 -37.10 11.52 3.13
CA GLU A 474 -38.00 11.01 2.09
C GLU A 474 -37.65 9.59 1.62
N LYS A 475 -36.47 9.09 2.03
CA LYS A 475 -35.94 7.76 1.69
C LYS A 475 -34.99 7.27 2.78
N ALA A 476 -34.57 6.01 2.69
CA ALA A 476 -33.71 5.35 3.68
C ALA A 476 -32.38 6.07 3.96
N THR A 477 -31.82 6.79 2.98
CA THR A 477 -30.61 7.60 3.14
C THR A 477 -30.89 9.03 2.71
N THR A 478 -30.69 9.99 3.60
CA THR A 478 -30.66 11.41 3.24
C THR A 478 -29.23 11.91 3.37
N GLU A 479 -28.68 12.53 2.34
CA GLU A 479 -27.28 13.00 2.34
C GLU A 479 -27.23 14.51 2.46
N PHE A 480 -26.27 15.06 3.19
CA PHE A 480 -25.87 16.46 3.16
C PHE A 480 -24.47 16.58 2.55
N ILE A 481 -24.33 17.46 1.56
CA ILE A 481 -23.06 17.68 0.85
C ILE A 481 -22.46 18.98 1.38
N GLY A 482 -21.30 18.90 2.00
CA GLY A 482 -20.59 20.00 2.61
C GLY A 482 -19.47 20.50 1.72
N SER A 483 -19.51 21.79 1.34
CA SER A 483 -18.53 22.38 0.43
C SER A 483 -17.35 22.99 1.19
N TRP A 484 -16.14 22.69 0.72
CA TRP A 484 -14.89 23.26 1.23
C TRP A 484 -14.16 24.05 0.14
N GLU A 485 -13.68 25.24 0.47
CA GLU A 485 -12.92 26.11 -0.43
C GLU A 485 -11.46 26.20 0.02
N PHE A 486 -10.53 26.03 -0.90
CA PHE A 486 -9.11 26.27 -0.67
C PHE A 486 -8.75 27.74 -0.91
N LYS A 487 -8.06 28.32 0.05
CA LYS A 487 -7.44 29.65 -0.05
C LYS A 487 -5.93 29.51 -0.06
N PRO A 488 -5.27 29.73 -1.21
CA PRO A 488 -3.83 29.62 -1.29
C PRO A 488 -3.16 30.69 -0.42
N LYS A 489 -2.05 30.31 0.21
CA LYS A 489 -1.19 31.24 0.92
C LYS A 489 -0.53 32.15 -0.11
N ALA A 490 -0.75 33.47 0.00
CA ALA A 490 -0.15 34.43 -0.93
C ALA A 490 1.39 34.30 -0.93
N SER A 491 1.99 34.07 -2.09
CA SER A 491 3.44 34.11 -2.27
C SER A 491 3.93 35.57 -2.24
N ALA A 492 5.08 35.81 -1.61
CA ALA A 492 5.76 37.11 -1.72
C ALA A 492 6.17 37.33 -3.18
N LEU A 493 5.95 38.53 -3.73
CA LEU A 493 6.45 38.88 -5.07
C LEU A 493 7.98 38.78 -5.08
N ASN A 494 8.54 38.13 -6.10
CA ASN A 494 9.97 38.15 -6.38
C ASN A 494 10.41 39.57 -6.81
N GLU A 495 11.40 40.15 -6.13
CA GLU A 495 11.99 41.43 -6.52
C GLU A 495 13.18 41.18 -7.46
N ALA A 496 13.44 42.07 -8.42
CA ALA A 496 14.60 41.91 -9.31
C ALA A 496 15.90 42.28 -8.57
N PRO A 497 17.04 41.63 -8.89
CA PRO A 497 18.30 41.88 -8.22
C PRO A 497 18.83 43.30 -8.46
N THR A 498 19.81 43.72 -7.65
CA THR A 498 20.50 45.01 -7.76
C THR A 498 21.99 44.81 -8.05
N ILE A 499 22.55 45.56 -9.02
CA ILE A 499 23.99 45.52 -9.36
C ILE A 499 24.71 46.78 -8.86
N GLN A 500 25.74 46.60 -8.04
CA GLN A 500 26.68 47.64 -7.65
C GLN A 500 27.93 47.54 -8.53
N ALA A 501 28.15 48.57 -9.33
CA ALA A 501 29.28 48.74 -10.22
C ALA A 501 29.42 50.25 -10.48
N HIS A 502 30.64 50.72 -10.70
CA HIS A 502 30.95 52.14 -10.87
C HIS A 502 31.88 52.37 -12.05
N ASP A 503 31.79 53.56 -12.64
CA ASP A 503 32.68 53.99 -13.71
C ASP A 503 34.14 54.02 -13.23
N LYS A 504 35.07 53.62 -14.11
CA LYS A 504 36.50 53.54 -13.80
C LYS A 504 37.31 54.43 -14.73
N THR A 505 38.42 54.96 -14.23
CA THR A 505 39.42 55.65 -15.04
C THR A 505 40.76 54.95 -14.87
N ILE A 506 41.38 54.57 -15.99
CA ILE A 506 42.68 53.88 -16.03
C ILE A 506 43.60 54.57 -17.04
N ASN A 507 44.90 54.35 -16.95
CA ASN A 507 45.83 54.88 -17.94
C ASN A 507 46.11 53.88 -19.06
N ILE A 508 46.63 54.35 -20.19
CA ILE A 508 47.08 53.48 -21.28
C ILE A 508 48.08 52.43 -20.76
N GLY A 509 47.78 51.17 -21.09
CA GLY A 509 48.56 49.98 -20.74
C GLY A 509 48.33 49.46 -19.31
N ASP A 510 47.46 50.06 -18.51
CA ASP A 510 47.10 49.52 -17.20
C ASP A 510 46.25 48.24 -17.37
N LEU A 511 46.37 47.30 -16.42
CA LEU A 511 45.53 46.09 -16.39
C LEU A 511 44.10 46.47 -16.01
N PHE A 512 43.12 45.91 -16.73
CA PHE A 512 41.70 46.13 -16.47
C PHE A 512 40.99 44.81 -16.18
N ASP A 513 40.53 44.64 -14.95
CA ASP A 513 39.63 43.57 -14.55
C ASP A 513 38.17 44.11 -14.54
N PRO A 514 37.30 43.58 -15.42
CA PRO A 514 35.91 44.02 -15.47
C PRO A 514 35.05 43.56 -14.28
N LEU A 515 35.51 42.62 -13.44
CA LEU A 515 34.76 42.16 -12.27
C LEU A 515 35.20 42.82 -10.97
N ASP A 516 36.35 43.51 -10.98
CA ASP A 516 36.88 44.18 -9.80
C ASP A 516 35.88 45.22 -9.26
N GLY A 517 35.47 45.07 -8.00
CA GLY A 517 34.52 45.96 -7.33
C GLY A 517 33.06 45.87 -7.81
N VAL A 518 32.69 44.82 -8.56
CA VAL A 518 31.30 44.58 -9.00
C VAL A 518 30.65 43.56 -8.05
N SER A 519 29.45 43.86 -7.56
CA SER A 519 28.64 42.92 -6.77
C SER A 519 27.17 42.99 -7.15
N ALA A 520 26.43 41.89 -6.94
CA ALA A 520 24.99 41.84 -7.09
C ALA A 520 24.35 41.27 -5.82
N ASN A 521 23.22 41.86 -5.42
CA ASN A 521 22.41 41.39 -4.32
C ASN A 521 20.95 41.38 -4.71
N ASP A 522 20.28 40.32 -4.29
CA ASP A 522 18.85 40.15 -4.33
C ASP A 522 18.29 40.08 -2.91
N LYS A 523 17.02 40.44 -2.74
CA LYS A 523 16.38 40.46 -1.43
C LYS A 523 16.00 39.06 -0.96
N GLU A 524 15.58 38.20 -1.88
CA GLU A 524 15.16 36.83 -1.62
C GLU A 524 16.34 35.86 -1.71
N ASP A 525 17.22 36.03 -2.70
CA ASP A 525 18.36 35.13 -2.95
C ASP A 525 19.69 35.57 -2.28
N GLY A 526 19.74 36.78 -1.74
CA GLY A 526 20.95 37.30 -1.10
C GLY A 526 22.06 37.66 -2.10
N VAL A 527 23.32 37.31 -1.79
CA VAL A 527 24.46 37.69 -2.64
C VAL A 527 24.51 36.80 -3.88
N LEU A 528 24.41 37.41 -5.07
CA LEU A 528 24.53 36.71 -6.34
C LEU A 528 25.98 36.77 -6.84
N GLU A 529 26.54 35.61 -7.16
CA GLU A 529 27.91 35.51 -7.70
C GLU A 529 27.95 36.08 -9.13
N ILE A 530 28.84 37.06 -9.35
CA ILE A 530 29.07 37.63 -10.69
C ILE A 530 30.37 37.07 -11.25
N THR A 531 30.25 36.41 -12.40
CA THR A 531 31.36 35.87 -13.19
C THR A 531 31.42 36.54 -14.57
N MET A 532 32.42 36.19 -15.38
CA MET A 532 32.60 36.74 -16.72
C MET A 532 31.39 36.46 -17.65
N ASP A 533 30.65 35.37 -17.42
CA ASP A 533 29.47 35.00 -18.21
C ASP A 533 28.31 36.00 -18.05
N HIS A 534 28.33 36.82 -16.99
CA HIS A 534 27.32 37.84 -16.71
C HIS A 534 27.63 39.18 -17.39
N ILE A 535 28.76 39.29 -18.10
CA ILE A 535 29.13 40.47 -18.87
C ILE A 535 28.64 40.30 -20.31
N ILE A 536 27.58 41.02 -20.66
CA ILE A 536 26.97 40.91 -22.00
C ILE A 536 27.62 41.86 -23.02
N GLU A 537 28.36 42.86 -22.57
CA GLU A 537 29.19 43.73 -23.41
C GLU A 537 30.44 44.17 -22.64
N ASN A 538 31.62 44.03 -23.23
CA ASN A 538 32.86 44.65 -22.76
C ASN A 538 33.73 45.00 -23.97
N ASN A 539 33.85 46.29 -24.26
CA ASN A 539 34.63 46.77 -25.41
C ASN A 539 35.88 47.57 -25.00
N VAL A 540 36.31 47.45 -23.73
CA VAL A 540 37.43 48.22 -23.19
C VAL A 540 38.74 47.88 -23.89
N ASN A 541 39.34 48.88 -24.54
CA ASN A 541 40.68 48.78 -25.11
C ASN A 541 41.66 49.63 -24.27
N THR A 542 42.51 48.97 -23.50
CA THR A 542 43.46 49.65 -22.60
C THR A 542 44.68 50.24 -23.32
N GLU A 543 44.87 49.96 -24.61
CA GLU A 543 45.99 50.48 -25.41
C GLU A 543 45.68 51.83 -26.07
N GLN A 544 44.41 52.25 -26.06
CA GLN A 544 43.95 53.46 -26.72
C GLN A 544 43.16 54.34 -25.75
N ALA A 545 43.49 55.64 -25.71
CA ALA A 545 42.70 56.59 -24.93
C ALA A 545 41.28 56.72 -25.52
N GLY A 546 40.27 56.65 -24.66
CA GLY A 546 38.87 56.61 -25.07
C GLY A 546 37.93 56.25 -23.92
N THR A 547 36.63 56.28 -24.21
CA THR A 547 35.58 55.85 -23.28
C THR A 547 34.95 54.57 -23.81
N TYR A 548 34.90 53.55 -22.97
CA TYR A 548 34.46 52.21 -23.31
C TYR A 548 33.34 51.76 -22.37
N ASN A 549 32.49 50.84 -22.83
CA ASN A 549 31.34 50.35 -22.08
C ASN A 549 31.61 48.94 -21.55
N VAL A 550 31.12 48.71 -20.33
CA VAL A 550 30.88 47.36 -19.81
C VAL A 550 29.41 47.27 -19.36
N ILE A 551 28.70 46.24 -19.79
CA ILE A 551 27.31 45.97 -19.41
C ILE A 551 27.23 44.62 -18.72
N TYR A 552 26.74 44.64 -17.48
CA TYR A 552 26.47 43.44 -16.67
C TYR A 552 24.98 43.13 -16.72
N LYS A 553 24.62 41.84 -16.74
CA LYS A 553 23.25 41.35 -16.55
C LYS A 553 23.25 40.18 -15.57
N VAL A 554 22.43 40.27 -14.54
CA VAL A 554 22.26 39.22 -13.52
C VAL A 554 20.78 38.88 -13.41
N SER A 555 20.49 37.59 -13.25
CA SER A 555 19.14 37.06 -12.99
C SER A 555 19.11 36.35 -11.63
N ASP A 556 17.99 36.45 -10.92
CA ASP A 556 17.73 35.68 -9.71
C ASP A 556 17.27 34.23 -10.02
N SER A 557 17.11 33.41 -8.98
CA SER A 557 16.71 32.01 -9.07
C SER A 557 15.28 31.81 -9.62
N GLN A 558 14.44 32.84 -9.50
CA GLN A 558 13.06 32.87 -9.99
C GLN A 558 12.92 33.53 -11.38
N GLY A 559 14.03 33.95 -11.98
CA GLY A 559 14.16 34.42 -13.36
C GLY A 559 13.99 35.93 -13.58
N ALA A 560 13.78 36.77 -12.55
CA ALA A 560 13.80 38.22 -12.77
C ALA A 560 15.25 38.72 -12.95
N SER A 561 15.44 39.77 -13.75
CA SER A 561 16.78 40.18 -14.17
C SER A 561 16.96 41.69 -14.27
N VAL A 562 18.18 42.16 -14.02
CA VAL A 562 18.57 43.57 -14.12
C VAL A 562 19.82 43.72 -14.98
N SER A 563 19.99 44.87 -15.63
CA SER A 563 21.23 45.19 -16.34
C SER A 563 21.78 46.55 -15.93
N LYS A 564 23.12 46.66 -15.83
CA LYS A 564 23.81 47.91 -15.48
C LYS A 564 24.99 48.15 -16.41
N ARG A 565 25.06 49.37 -16.94
CA ARG A 565 26.18 49.85 -17.75
C ARG A 565 27.11 50.70 -16.88
N ILE A 566 28.42 50.51 -17.03
CA ILE A 566 29.45 51.41 -16.55
C ILE A 566 30.32 51.90 -17.71
N ILE A 567 30.97 53.04 -17.49
CA ILE A 567 31.92 53.65 -18.43
C ILE A 567 33.33 53.49 -17.87
N VAL A 568 34.24 53.01 -18.72
CA VAL A 568 35.67 52.93 -18.43
C VAL A 568 36.41 53.93 -19.32
N THR A 569 37.05 54.91 -18.69
CA THR A 569 37.80 55.95 -19.38
C THR A 569 39.29 55.63 -19.34
N VAL A 570 39.90 55.46 -20.51
CA VAL A 570 41.35 55.25 -20.66
C VAL A 570 42.00 56.59 -21.00
N VAL A 571 42.95 57.04 -20.20
CA VAL A 571 43.64 58.33 -20.35
C VAL A 571 45.15 58.16 -20.59
N GLU A 572 45.77 59.14 -21.25
CA GLU A 572 47.24 59.13 -21.45
C GLU A 572 47.99 59.46 -20.15
N LYS A 573 49.13 58.78 -19.90
CA LYS A 573 50.00 59.08 -18.75
C LYS A 573 50.61 60.47 -18.90
N THR A 574 50.24 61.41 -18.04
CA THR A 574 50.81 62.76 -18.04
C THR A 574 52.26 62.73 -17.53
N LYS A 575 53.17 63.36 -18.28
CA LYS A 575 54.59 63.56 -17.92
C LYS A 575 54.68 64.60 -16.78
N PRO A 576 55.52 64.44 -15.74
CA PRO A 576 55.60 65.41 -14.65
C PRO A 576 56.15 66.76 -15.13
N LEU A 577 55.51 67.85 -14.71
CA LEU A 577 56.01 69.22 -14.92
C LEU A 577 57.16 69.52 -13.94
N ASP A 578 58.28 69.99 -14.50
CA ASP A 578 59.52 70.40 -13.84
C ASP A 578 59.30 71.57 -12.85
N PRO A 579 59.76 71.48 -11.58
CA PRO A 579 59.60 72.55 -10.60
C PRO A 579 60.66 73.64 -10.79
N GLY A 580 60.37 74.70 -11.55
CA GLY A 580 61.36 75.75 -11.73
C GLY A 580 60.98 76.97 -12.55
N ASN A 581 59.99 77.77 -12.10
CA ASN A 581 60.12 79.23 -12.21
C ASN A 581 59.17 79.97 -11.26
N ASN A 582 59.71 80.34 -10.11
CA ASN A 582 59.12 81.26 -9.15
C ASN A 582 59.71 82.65 -9.38
N PRO A 583 58.87 83.70 -9.45
CA PRO A 583 59.26 84.98 -8.89
C PRO A 583 58.21 85.43 -7.89
N ASN A 584 58.52 85.19 -6.61
CA ASN A 584 57.99 85.94 -5.49
C ASN A 584 58.24 87.42 -5.78
N ASP A 585 57.25 88.14 -6.29
CA ASP A 585 57.26 89.58 -6.10
C ASP A 585 55.88 90.21 -6.21
N LYS A 586 55.53 90.96 -5.15
CA LYS A 586 54.52 92.04 -5.11
C LYS A 586 53.05 91.62 -4.97
N LYS A 587 52.62 91.41 -3.72
CA LYS A 587 51.75 92.37 -2.98
C LYS A 587 51.07 91.73 -1.77
N ARG A 588 51.86 91.57 -0.71
CA ARG A 588 51.35 91.69 0.67
C ARG A 588 51.29 93.18 1.05
N ILE A 589 50.53 94.01 0.31
CA ILE A 589 50.13 95.37 0.73
C ILE A 589 48.78 95.72 0.08
N ARG A 590 47.75 95.87 0.92
CA ARG A 590 46.47 96.57 0.70
C ARG A 590 45.42 95.91 -0.19
N SER A 591 44.68 94.97 0.40
CA SER A 591 43.21 95.04 0.44
C SER A 591 42.77 95.90 1.64
N ARG A 592 43.08 97.21 1.59
CA ARG A 592 42.36 98.28 2.31
C ARG A 592 41.90 99.25 1.24
N GLN A 593 40.58 99.49 1.18
CA GLN A 593 39.86 100.25 0.15
C GLN A 593 39.93 99.60 -1.23
N ILE A 594 38.84 99.15 -1.87
CA ILE A 594 37.72 99.99 -2.31
C ILE A 594 36.43 99.13 -2.40
N ARG A 595 35.45 99.61 -1.61
CA ARG A 595 34.01 99.77 -1.84
C ARG A 595 33.18 98.59 -2.36
N LYS A 596 32.17 98.17 -1.57
CA LYS A 596 30.84 98.81 -1.52
C LYS A 596 30.23 99.01 -2.91
N ASN A 597 29.25 98.16 -3.21
CA ASN A 597 27.98 98.39 -3.92
C ASN A 597 27.73 97.13 -4.77
N ARG A 598 26.75 96.28 -4.48
CA ARG A 598 25.38 96.54 -4.01
C ARG A 598 25.02 95.37 -3.05
N LYS A 599 24.70 95.58 -1.77
CA LYS A 599 23.38 95.98 -1.24
C LYS A 599 22.22 95.33 -2.03
N ARG A 600 21.17 94.73 -1.48
CA ARG A 600 20.69 94.43 -0.12
C ARG A 600 19.22 94.00 -0.39
N VAL A 601 18.62 93.25 0.54
CA VAL A 601 17.16 93.07 0.75
C VAL A 601 16.45 92.19 -0.31
N ILE A 602 15.49 91.30 -0.03
CA ILE A 602 14.46 91.13 1.02
C ILE A 602 14.20 89.60 1.12
N LEU A 603 14.26 88.90 2.29
CA LEU A 603 13.17 88.67 3.28
C LEU A 603 11.89 88.09 2.60
N GLN A 604 11.09 87.16 3.10
CA GLN A 604 10.96 86.39 4.34
C GLN A 604 9.79 85.39 4.12
N SER A 605 9.73 84.30 4.89
CA SER A 605 8.53 83.56 5.39
C SER A 605 7.30 83.38 4.46
N GLN A 606 6.81 82.18 4.20
CA GLN A 606 6.22 81.21 5.14
C GLN A 606 6.26 79.79 4.58
#